data_AF-A0A9W7UNI0-F1
#
_entry.id   AF-A0A9W7UNI0-F1
#
_cell.length_a   1.000
_cell.length_b   1.000
_cell.length_c   1.000
_cell.angle_alpha   90.00
_cell.angle_beta   90.00
_cell.angle_gamma   90.00
#
_symmetry.space_group_name_H-M   'P 1'
#
loop_
_entity.id
_entity.type
_entity.pdbx_description
1 polymer ?
#
loop_
_entity_poly.entity_id
_entity_poly.type
_entity_poly.pdbx_seq_one_letter_code
_entity_poly.pdbx_strand_id
1 'polypeptide(L)'
;MSKILLKKEDNPRIYNVVDKFSAKLGIKDIVVYERDSKPFAKQYTGQATSKGLVFPSVLIRDAQLYPHVFKFFAGHELIHFNHKEYGPKQALNSTIATFCNSVKIKGPLHKDNAKVLLQEMRANIEGAVIAELNNSEIIDAQVLAQNKNNDPLIPASYKAGYPDRNMISNFCTKYKKFDESVARIILDDFCDKMHISKKEQFINKIVDDFFINTL
;
A
#
# COMPACT_ATOMS: atom_id res chain seq x y z
N MET A 1 -13.06 -4.93 18.51
CA MET A 1 -13.96 -4.53 17.41
C MET A 1 -13.88 -5.58 16.31
N SER A 2 -15.01 -6.19 15.95
CA SER A 2 -15.05 -7.40 15.11
C SER A 2 -14.92 -7.07 13.62
N LYS A 3 -14.07 -7.81 12.94
CA LYS A 3 -14.09 -7.93 11.48
C LYS A 3 -15.23 -8.87 11.08
N ILE A 4 -15.96 -8.55 10.02
CA ILE A 4 -17.04 -9.40 9.49
C ILE A 4 -16.48 -10.14 8.29
N LEU A 5 -16.54 -11.47 8.28
CA LEU A 5 -16.17 -12.27 7.11
C LEU A 5 -17.24 -12.06 6.02
N LEU A 6 -16.83 -11.55 4.86
CA LEU A 6 -17.73 -11.44 3.72
C LEU A 6 -17.90 -12.81 3.08
N LYS A 7 -19.16 -13.24 2.89
CA LYS A 7 -19.45 -14.44 2.13
C LYS A 7 -19.45 -14.14 0.64
N LYS A 8 -18.96 -15.10 -0.15
CA LYS A 8 -18.86 -15.00 -1.61
C LYS A 8 -20.23 -14.93 -2.29
N GLU A 9 -21.21 -15.68 -1.80
CA GLU A 9 -22.60 -15.68 -2.27
C GLU A 9 -23.25 -14.29 -2.15
N ASP A 10 -22.98 -13.58 -1.05
CA ASP A 10 -23.56 -12.26 -0.77
C ASP A 10 -22.77 -11.12 -1.42
N ASN A 11 -21.49 -11.34 -1.73
CA ASN A 11 -20.57 -10.30 -2.23
C ASN A 11 -19.86 -10.71 -3.54
N PRO A 12 -20.57 -11.16 -4.58
CA PRO A 12 -19.96 -11.72 -5.77
C PRO A 12 -19.08 -10.70 -6.51
N ARG A 13 -19.41 -9.40 -6.48
CA ARG A 13 -18.62 -8.35 -7.12
C ARG A 13 -17.24 -8.17 -6.48
N ILE A 14 -17.18 -8.24 -5.16
CA ILE A 14 -15.94 -8.13 -4.38
C ILE A 14 -15.06 -9.35 -4.68
N TYR A 15 -15.64 -10.55 -4.56
CA TYR A 15 -14.90 -11.79 -4.81
C TYR A 15 -14.50 -11.96 -6.27
N ASN A 16 -15.29 -11.52 -7.26
CA ASN A 16 -14.88 -11.58 -8.67
C ASN A 16 -13.60 -10.78 -8.93
N VAL A 17 -13.44 -9.62 -8.28
CA VAL A 17 -12.21 -8.80 -8.37
C VAL A 17 -11.06 -9.50 -7.67
N VAL A 18 -11.27 -9.90 -6.41
CA VAL A 18 -10.21 -10.49 -5.57
C VAL A 18 -9.74 -11.84 -6.13
N ASP A 19 -10.65 -12.70 -6.60
CA ASP A 19 -10.33 -13.99 -7.19
C ASP A 19 -9.59 -13.83 -8.52
N LYS A 20 -10.02 -12.89 -9.38
CA LYS A 20 -9.33 -12.58 -10.63
C LYS A 20 -7.88 -12.18 -10.38
N PHE A 21 -7.64 -11.34 -9.37
CA PHE A 21 -6.30 -10.87 -9.04
C PHE A 21 -5.46 -11.96 -8.37
N SER A 22 -6.06 -12.72 -7.45
CA SER A 22 -5.42 -13.84 -6.74
C SER A 22 -4.96 -14.93 -7.70
N ALA A 23 -5.76 -15.24 -8.72
CA ALA A 23 -5.40 -16.20 -9.75
C ALA A 23 -4.13 -15.81 -10.50
N LYS A 24 -3.90 -14.51 -10.76
CA LYS A 24 -2.67 -14.01 -11.43
C LYS A 24 -1.41 -14.22 -10.59
N LEU A 25 -1.56 -14.33 -9.27
CA LEU A 25 -0.47 -14.56 -8.32
C LEU A 25 -0.39 -16.01 -7.86
N GLY A 26 -1.26 -16.90 -8.38
CA GLY A 26 -1.34 -18.29 -7.93
C GLY A 26 -1.86 -18.46 -6.49
N ILE A 27 -2.49 -17.43 -5.92
CA ILE A 27 -3.08 -17.47 -4.58
C ILE A 27 -4.46 -18.11 -4.65
N LYS A 28 -4.73 -19.07 -3.76
CA LYS A 28 -6.02 -19.76 -3.64
C LYS A 28 -6.71 -19.39 -2.33
N ASP A 29 -8.04 -19.47 -2.33
CA ASP A 29 -8.88 -19.42 -1.14
C ASP A 29 -8.69 -18.16 -0.28
N ILE A 30 -8.41 -17.02 -0.91
CA ILE A 30 -8.31 -15.77 -0.17
C ILE A 30 -9.69 -15.35 0.34
N VAL A 31 -9.74 -14.96 1.60
CA VAL A 31 -10.97 -14.46 2.22
C VAL A 31 -10.91 -12.95 2.40
N VAL A 32 -12.08 -12.34 2.34
CA VAL A 32 -12.24 -10.89 2.49
C VAL A 32 -13.04 -10.60 3.76
N TYR A 33 -12.53 -9.68 4.55
CA TYR A 33 -13.20 -9.15 5.73
C TYR A 33 -13.60 -7.70 5.54
N GLU A 34 -14.76 -7.34 6.05
CA GLU A 34 -15.19 -5.96 6.24
C GLU A 34 -14.88 -5.50 7.67
N ARG A 35 -14.47 -4.23 7.83
CA ARG A 35 -14.28 -3.59 9.14
C ARG A 35 -15.01 -2.24 9.19
N ASP A 36 -15.98 -2.14 10.09
CA ASP A 36 -16.78 -0.93 10.33
C ASP A 36 -16.38 -0.14 11.60
N SER A 37 -15.22 -0.45 12.19
CA SER A 37 -14.72 0.32 13.32
C SER A 37 -14.06 1.63 12.88
N LYS A 38 -14.46 2.75 13.48
CA LYS A 38 -13.76 4.05 13.32
C LYS A 38 -12.34 4.00 13.92
N PRO A 39 -11.38 4.76 13.38
CA PRO A 39 -11.49 5.63 12.20
C PRO A 39 -11.47 4.89 10.86
N PHE A 40 -10.97 3.65 10.83
CA PHE A 40 -10.75 2.83 9.63
C PHE A 40 -11.96 2.73 8.70
N ALA A 41 -13.17 2.56 9.27
CA ALA A 41 -14.43 2.40 8.53
C ALA A 41 -14.74 3.47 7.48
N LYS A 42 -14.17 4.68 7.62
CA LYS A 42 -14.43 5.84 6.76
C LYS A 42 -13.33 6.13 5.73
N GLN A 43 -12.26 5.35 5.74
CA GLN A 43 -11.10 5.59 4.88
C GLN A 43 -11.14 4.73 3.61
N TYR A 44 -10.52 5.20 2.53
CA TYR A 44 -10.14 4.37 1.39
C TYR A 44 -8.74 3.83 1.63
N THR A 45 -8.69 2.58 2.10
CA THR A 45 -7.47 1.86 2.48
C THR A 45 -7.79 0.35 2.52
N GLY A 46 -6.80 -0.47 2.84
CA GLY A 46 -6.99 -1.88 3.12
C GLY A 46 -6.01 -2.34 4.19
N GLN A 47 -6.04 -3.65 4.44
CA GLN A 47 -5.03 -4.30 5.24
C GLN A 47 -4.93 -5.77 4.86
N ALA A 48 -3.76 -6.19 4.37
CA ALA A 48 -3.38 -7.58 4.28
C ALA A 48 -3.15 -8.19 5.67
N THR A 49 -3.59 -9.43 5.86
CA THR A 49 -3.36 -10.20 7.09
C THR A 49 -3.01 -11.63 6.73
N SER A 50 -2.44 -12.38 7.68
CA SER A 50 -2.19 -13.81 7.50
C SER A 50 -3.45 -14.64 7.23
N LYS A 51 -4.64 -14.07 7.49
CA LYS A 51 -5.93 -14.71 7.25
C LYS A 51 -6.64 -14.22 5.99
N GLY A 52 -6.11 -13.26 5.24
CA GLY A 52 -6.78 -12.67 4.08
C GLY A 52 -6.78 -11.14 4.10
N LEU A 53 -7.67 -10.53 3.31
CA LEU A 53 -7.71 -9.08 3.10
C LEU A 53 -8.80 -8.45 3.97
N VAL A 54 -8.55 -7.26 4.49
CA VAL A 54 -9.51 -6.49 5.29
C VAL A 54 -9.74 -5.15 4.62
N PHE A 55 -11.00 -4.82 4.31
CA PHE A 55 -11.37 -3.54 3.74
C PHE A 55 -12.36 -2.78 4.65
N PRO A 56 -12.27 -1.45 4.70
CA PRO A 56 -13.28 -0.60 5.33
C PRO A 56 -14.67 -0.77 4.71
N SER A 57 -15.71 -0.67 5.53
CA SER A 57 -17.11 -0.67 5.06
C SER A 57 -17.38 0.35 3.96
N VAL A 58 -16.80 1.55 4.06
CA VAL A 58 -16.95 2.57 3.03
C VAL A 58 -16.40 2.14 1.68
N LEU A 59 -15.27 1.41 1.66
CA LEU A 59 -14.64 0.97 0.42
C LEU A 59 -15.43 -0.18 -0.22
N ILE A 60 -15.98 -1.09 0.61
CA ILE A 60 -16.87 -2.18 0.14
C ILE A 60 -18.16 -1.59 -0.45
N ARG A 61 -18.81 -0.66 0.26
CA ARG A 61 -20.04 0.00 -0.21
C ARG A 61 -19.81 0.79 -1.50
N ASP A 62 -18.75 1.60 -1.52
CA ASP A 62 -18.49 2.52 -2.63
C ASP A 62 -17.88 1.80 -3.84
N ALA A 63 -17.54 0.50 -3.75
CA ALA A 63 -17.01 -0.32 -4.85
C ALA A 63 -17.95 -0.40 -6.07
N GLN A 64 -19.25 -0.16 -5.91
CA GLN A 64 -20.18 -0.07 -7.04
C GLN A 64 -20.11 1.27 -7.77
N LEU A 65 -19.86 2.36 -7.03
CA LEU A 65 -19.78 3.71 -7.57
C LEU A 65 -18.40 3.96 -8.19
N TYR A 66 -17.35 3.48 -7.52
CA TYR A 66 -15.96 3.67 -7.90
C TYR A 66 -15.22 2.33 -7.96
N PRO A 67 -15.54 1.46 -8.94
CA PRO A 67 -14.96 0.12 -9.01
C PRO A 67 -13.43 0.14 -9.15
N HIS A 68 -12.88 1.14 -9.82
CA HIS A 68 -11.43 1.30 -9.99
C HIS A 68 -10.71 1.60 -8.65
N VAL A 69 -11.35 2.32 -7.72
CA VAL A 69 -10.81 2.57 -6.37
C VAL A 69 -10.69 1.25 -5.61
N PHE A 70 -11.76 0.46 -5.57
CA PHE A 70 -11.72 -0.85 -4.92
C PHE A 70 -10.67 -1.77 -5.55
N LYS A 71 -10.62 -1.83 -6.89
CA LYS A 71 -9.61 -2.61 -7.61
C LYS A 71 -8.17 -2.18 -7.26
N PHE A 72 -7.92 -0.88 -7.14
CA PHE A 72 -6.60 -0.36 -6.77
C PHE A 72 -6.17 -0.90 -5.40
N PHE A 73 -7.00 -0.71 -4.37
CA PHE A 73 -6.69 -1.18 -3.02
C PHE A 73 -6.68 -2.70 -2.92
N ALA A 74 -7.56 -3.40 -3.64
CA ALA A 74 -7.55 -4.86 -3.68
C ALA A 74 -6.26 -5.41 -4.29
N GLY A 75 -5.78 -4.83 -5.40
CA GLY A 75 -4.50 -5.18 -5.99
C GLY A 75 -3.32 -4.91 -5.05
N HIS A 76 -3.31 -3.72 -4.43
CA HIS A 76 -2.28 -3.31 -3.46
C HIS A 76 -2.18 -4.30 -2.28
N GLU A 77 -3.29 -4.56 -1.58
CA GLU A 77 -3.27 -5.46 -0.41
C GLU A 77 -2.92 -6.89 -0.79
N LEU A 78 -3.28 -7.32 -2.00
CA LEU A 78 -2.95 -8.65 -2.47
C LEU A 78 -1.44 -8.82 -2.73
N ILE A 79 -0.74 -7.79 -3.20
CA ILE A 79 0.73 -7.82 -3.29
C ILE A 79 1.34 -7.97 -1.90
N HIS A 80 0.88 -7.18 -0.91
CA HIS A 80 1.36 -7.36 0.47
C HIS A 80 1.09 -8.77 1.00
N PHE A 81 -0.09 -9.33 0.72
CA PHE A 81 -0.40 -10.70 1.07
C PHE A 81 0.56 -11.70 0.40
N ASN A 82 0.82 -11.55 -0.90
CA ASN A 82 1.72 -12.41 -1.67
C ASN A 82 3.14 -12.43 -1.12
N HIS A 83 3.65 -11.27 -0.72
CA HIS A 83 4.99 -11.11 -0.15
C HIS A 83 5.06 -11.37 1.35
N LYS A 84 3.95 -11.80 1.98
CA LYS A 84 3.84 -12.05 3.43
C LYS A 84 4.15 -10.82 4.28
N GLU A 85 3.80 -9.65 3.76
CA GLU A 85 4.04 -8.36 4.39
C GLU A 85 2.87 -8.00 5.29
N TYR A 86 2.62 -8.84 6.30
CA TYR A 86 1.57 -8.66 7.28
C TYR A 86 2.07 -9.01 8.68
N GLY A 87 1.62 -8.27 9.70
CA GLY A 87 2.01 -8.53 11.09
C GLY A 87 2.11 -7.28 11.97
N PRO A 88 2.62 -7.42 13.21
CA PRO A 88 2.67 -6.32 14.19
C PRO A 88 3.49 -5.11 13.71
N LYS A 89 4.50 -5.31 12.85
CA LYS A 89 5.28 -4.22 12.25
C LYS A 89 4.45 -3.33 11.30
N GLN A 90 3.54 -3.91 10.52
CA GLN A 90 2.65 -3.14 9.62
C GLN A 90 1.49 -2.48 10.38
N ALA A 91 0.95 -3.15 11.41
CA ALA A 91 -0.08 -2.59 12.29
C ALA A 91 0.43 -1.35 13.06
N LEU A 92 1.69 -1.36 13.47
CA LEU A 92 2.35 -0.23 14.12
C LEU A 92 2.53 0.94 13.13
N ASN A 93 2.93 0.69 11.88
CA ASN A 93 3.12 1.72 10.86
C ASN A 93 1.81 2.41 10.45
N SER A 94 0.72 1.65 10.26
CA SER A 94 -0.61 2.24 9.97
C SER A 94 -1.14 3.13 11.11
N THR A 95 -0.79 2.80 12.36
CA THR A 95 -1.19 3.58 13.55
C THR A 95 -0.31 4.81 13.73
N ILE A 96 1.01 4.70 13.46
CA ILE A 96 1.97 5.81 13.54
C ILE A 96 1.73 6.83 12.43
N ALA A 97 1.33 6.42 11.22
CA ALA A 97 0.94 7.34 10.14
C ALA A 97 -0.19 8.30 10.56
N THR A 98 -1.07 7.88 11.47
CA THR A 98 -2.14 8.72 12.03
C THR A 98 -1.63 9.72 13.08
N PHE A 99 -0.43 9.50 13.65
CA PHE A 99 0.09 10.23 14.82
C PHE A 99 1.41 10.97 14.59
N CYS A 100 1.83 11.15 13.33
CA CYS A 100 3.13 11.73 12.95
C CYS A 100 3.26 13.25 13.22
N ASN A 101 3.12 13.70 14.48
CA ASN A 101 3.40 15.08 14.87
C ASN A 101 4.17 15.30 16.19
N SER A 102 4.67 14.27 16.88
CA SER A 102 5.18 14.51 18.27
C SER A 102 6.64 14.18 18.56
N VAL A 103 7.37 13.39 17.76
CA VAL A 103 8.72 12.97 18.18
C VAL A 103 9.73 13.00 17.03
N LYS A 104 10.74 13.89 17.17
CA LYS A 104 11.97 13.88 16.37
C LYS A 104 12.79 12.64 16.73
N ILE A 105 12.54 11.51 16.09
CA ILE A 105 13.34 10.28 16.29
C ILE A 105 14.23 10.08 15.05
N LYS A 106 15.55 10.18 15.24
CA LYS A 106 16.57 9.99 14.20
C LYS A 106 17.16 8.58 14.24
N GLY A 107 17.44 8.00 13.08
CA GLY A 107 18.42 6.91 12.91
C GLY A 107 17.83 5.59 12.41
N PRO A 108 17.47 4.63 13.29
CA PRO A 108 16.98 3.31 12.88
C PRO A 108 15.66 3.39 12.09
N LEU A 109 14.81 4.37 12.41
CA LEU A 109 13.54 4.60 11.70
C LEU A 109 13.73 4.92 10.22
N HIS A 110 14.81 5.58 9.78
CA HIS A 110 14.94 5.93 8.37
C HIS A 110 15.15 4.70 7.48
N LYS A 111 15.89 3.70 7.98
CA LYS A 111 16.09 2.44 7.24
C LYS A 111 14.79 1.65 7.18
N ASP A 112 14.09 1.54 8.31
CA ASP A 112 12.81 0.83 8.36
C ASP A 112 11.76 1.53 7.50
N ASN A 113 11.65 2.87 7.60
CA ASN A 113 10.74 3.66 6.76
C ASN A 113 11.08 3.58 5.28
N ALA A 114 12.37 3.59 4.91
CA ALA A 114 12.78 3.42 3.53
C ALA A 114 12.38 2.04 3.00
N LYS A 115 12.55 0.98 3.81
CA LYS A 115 12.10 -0.37 3.44
C LYS A 115 10.58 -0.42 3.29
N VAL A 116 9.83 0.12 4.26
CA VAL A 116 8.36 0.20 4.19
C VAL A 116 7.93 0.97 2.95
N LEU A 117 8.58 2.09 2.64
CA LEU A 117 8.30 2.86 1.43
C LEU A 117 8.47 2.02 0.15
N LEU A 118 9.53 1.20 0.08
CA LEU A 118 9.71 0.28 -1.05
C LEU A 118 8.63 -0.81 -1.11
N GLN A 119 8.21 -1.36 0.04
CA GLN A 119 7.13 -2.35 0.12
C GLN A 119 5.82 -1.75 -0.38
N GLU A 120 5.45 -0.57 0.11
CA GLU A 120 4.26 0.17 -0.27
C GLU A 120 4.29 0.55 -1.76
N MET A 121 5.44 1.01 -2.27
CA MET A 121 5.58 1.35 -3.70
C MET A 121 5.53 0.12 -4.61
N ARG A 122 6.10 -1.02 -4.20
CA ARG A 122 5.94 -2.29 -4.92
C ARG A 122 4.47 -2.70 -4.96
N ALA A 123 3.79 -2.67 -3.83
CA ALA A 123 2.36 -2.99 -3.74
C ALA A 123 1.50 -2.08 -4.61
N ASN A 124 1.78 -0.78 -4.63
CA ASN A 124 1.09 0.17 -5.50
C ASN A 124 1.32 -0.11 -6.99
N ILE A 125 2.59 -0.25 -7.42
CA ILE A 125 2.94 -0.44 -8.84
C ILE A 125 2.42 -1.78 -9.35
N GLU A 126 2.77 -2.88 -8.69
CA GLU A 126 2.40 -4.22 -9.13
C GLU A 126 0.91 -4.49 -8.91
N GLY A 127 0.32 -3.95 -7.83
CA GLY A 127 -1.11 -4.02 -7.56
C GLY A 127 -1.94 -3.34 -8.64
N ALA A 128 -1.53 -2.14 -9.09
CA ALA A 128 -2.21 -1.44 -10.20
C ALA A 128 -2.13 -2.23 -11.53
N VAL A 129 -1.01 -2.91 -11.77
CA VAL A 129 -0.80 -3.76 -12.96
C VAL A 129 -1.70 -5.00 -12.93
N ILE A 130 -1.74 -5.70 -11.79
CA ILE A 130 -2.62 -6.86 -11.59
C ILE A 130 -4.09 -6.45 -11.70
N ALA A 131 -4.42 -5.25 -11.23
CA ALA A 131 -5.74 -4.65 -11.31
C ALA A 131 -6.13 -4.17 -12.72
N GLU A 132 -5.20 -4.20 -13.69
CA GLU A 132 -5.37 -3.75 -15.07
C GLU A 132 -5.88 -2.31 -15.16
N LEU A 133 -5.45 -1.45 -14.24
CA LEU A 133 -5.90 -0.06 -14.21
C LEU A 133 -5.18 0.77 -15.26
N ASN A 134 -5.94 1.58 -15.97
CA ASN A 134 -5.37 2.59 -16.86
C ASN A 134 -4.93 3.84 -16.07
N ASN A 135 -4.23 4.75 -16.75
CA ASN A 135 -3.68 5.93 -16.07
C ASN A 135 -4.74 6.85 -15.46
N SER A 136 -5.89 7.02 -16.11
CA SER A 136 -6.99 7.83 -15.57
C SER A 136 -7.57 7.22 -14.31
N GLU A 137 -7.76 5.89 -14.30
CA GLU A 137 -8.28 5.16 -13.14
C GLU A 137 -7.31 5.21 -11.95
N ILE A 138 -5.99 5.12 -12.21
CA ILE A 138 -4.97 5.25 -11.17
C ILE A 138 -5.01 6.64 -10.53
N ILE A 139 -5.06 7.69 -11.36
CA ILE A 139 -5.08 9.08 -10.87
C ILE A 139 -6.36 9.34 -10.08
N ASP A 140 -7.53 8.97 -10.62
CA ASP A 140 -8.82 9.19 -9.95
C ASP A 140 -8.90 8.43 -8.62
N ALA A 141 -8.38 7.19 -8.56
CA ALA A 141 -8.31 6.45 -7.31
C ALA A 141 -7.52 7.18 -6.21
N GLN A 142 -6.38 7.77 -6.57
CA GLN A 142 -5.56 8.50 -5.61
C GLN A 142 -6.19 9.83 -5.19
N VAL A 143 -6.85 10.54 -6.11
CA VAL A 143 -7.59 11.78 -5.81
C VAL A 143 -8.75 11.51 -4.86
N LEU A 144 -9.57 10.50 -5.15
CA LEU A 144 -10.69 10.11 -4.29
C LEU A 144 -10.21 9.65 -2.92
N ALA A 145 -9.10 8.89 -2.85
CA ALA A 145 -8.50 8.48 -1.58
C ALA A 145 -7.97 9.68 -0.78
N GLN A 146 -7.26 10.62 -1.41
CA GLN A 146 -6.78 11.84 -0.74
C GLN A 146 -7.93 12.64 -0.12
N ASN A 147 -9.00 12.86 -0.89
CA ASN A 147 -10.16 13.60 -0.44
C ASN A 147 -10.88 12.90 0.73
N LYS A 148 -10.83 11.56 0.76
CA LYS A 148 -11.47 10.76 1.81
C LYS A 148 -10.64 10.69 3.09
N ASN A 149 -9.33 10.54 2.97
CA ASN A 149 -8.45 10.21 4.09
C ASN A 149 -7.72 11.42 4.68
N ASN A 150 -7.54 12.49 3.89
CA ASN A 150 -6.68 13.62 4.22
C ASN A 150 -5.24 13.18 4.57
N ASP A 151 -4.65 12.35 3.69
CA ASP A 151 -3.34 11.76 3.91
C ASP A 151 -2.23 12.84 3.96
N PRO A 152 -1.17 12.65 4.78
CA PRO A 152 -0.03 13.56 4.83
C PRO A 152 0.74 13.64 3.51
N LEU A 153 1.31 14.80 3.23
CA LEU A 153 2.20 15.03 2.08
C LEU A 153 3.67 14.76 2.45
N ILE A 154 4.52 14.55 1.45
CA ILE A 154 5.98 14.56 1.61
C ILE A 154 6.42 15.93 2.18
N PRO A 155 7.33 15.98 3.18
CA PRO A 155 8.13 14.88 3.73
C PRO A 155 7.52 14.18 4.96
N ALA A 156 6.33 14.57 5.41
CA ALA A 156 5.73 13.98 6.61
C ALA A 156 5.39 12.50 6.41
N SER A 157 4.87 12.13 5.24
CA SER A 157 4.56 10.73 4.88
C SER A 157 5.79 9.81 4.91
N TYR A 158 6.94 10.28 4.42
CA TYR A 158 8.22 9.54 4.48
C TYR A 158 8.72 9.27 5.91
N LYS A 159 8.38 10.12 6.88
CA LYS A 159 8.68 9.86 8.30
C LYS A 159 7.88 8.68 8.87
N ALA A 160 6.83 8.26 8.18
CA ALA A 160 6.06 7.05 8.49
C ALA A 160 6.34 5.89 7.53
N GLY A 161 7.21 6.08 6.53
CA GLY A 161 7.50 5.09 5.49
C GLY A 161 6.40 4.96 4.43
N TYR A 162 5.50 5.94 4.30
CA TYR A 162 4.43 5.90 3.29
C TYR A 162 4.71 6.87 2.15
N PRO A 163 4.47 6.47 0.88
CA PRO A 163 4.46 7.40 -0.23
C PRO A 163 3.24 8.32 -0.14
N ASP A 164 3.34 9.56 -0.62
CA ASP A 164 2.14 10.39 -0.80
C ASP A 164 1.38 10.01 -2.08
N ARG A 165 0.14 10.50 -2.18
CA ARG A 165 -0.78 10.15 -3.29
C ARG A 165 -0.26 10.58 -4.66
N ASN A 166 0.50 11.67 -4.74
CA ASN A 166 1.08 12.17 -5.99
C ASN A 166 2.24 11.29 -6.45
N MET A 167 3.07 10.82 -5.51
CA MET A 167 4.12 9.86 -5.81
C MET A 167 3.52 8.55 -6.31
N ILE A 168 2.49 8.03 -5.65
CA ILE A 168 1.80 6.80 -6.05
C ILE A 168 1.28 6.93 -7.49
N SER A 169 0.53 8.00 -7.80
CA SER A 169 -0.03 8.18 -9.14
C SER A 169 1.06 8.30 -10.22
N ASN A 170 2.12 9.07 -9.96
CA ASN A 170 3.22 9.25 -10.91
C ASN A 170 3.96 7.93 -11.21
N PHE A 171 4.26 7.14 -10.20
CA PHE A 171 5.00 5.89 -10.39
C PHE A 171 4.13 4.78 -10.99
N CYS A 172 2.86 4.64 -10.58
CA CYS A 172 1.98 3.60 -11.12
C CYS A 172 1.60 3.84 -12.60
N THR A 173 1.56 5.11 -13.02
CA THR A 173 1.31 5.48 -14.43
C THR A 173 2.57 5.31 -15.29
N LYS A 174 3.77 5.51 -14.72
CA LYS A 174 5.04 5.41 -15.43
C LYS A 174 5.64 4.00 -15.48
N TYR A 175 5.54 3.23 -14.41
CA TYR A 175 6.18 1.92 -14.28
C TYR A 175 5.14 0.80 -14.18
N LYS A 176 5.43 -0.35 -14.80
CA LYS A 176 4.58 -1.56 -14.78
C LYS A 176 5.21 -2.75 -14.06
N LYS A 177 6.39 -2.54 -13.49
CA LYS A 177 7.15 -3.52 -12.71
C LYS A 177 7.94 -2.76 -11.65
N PHE A 178 8.03 -3.33 -10.45
CA PHE A 178 8.95 -2.84 -9.44
C PHE A 178 10.27 -3.63 -9.56
N ASP A 179 11.36 -2.93 -9.84
CA ASP A 179 12.70 -3.50 -9.91
C ASP A 179 13.71 -2.62 -9.17
N GLU A 180 14.98 -3.04 -9.16
CA GLU A 180 16.05 -2.31 -8.47
C GLU A 180 16.21 -0.88 -8.98
N SER A 181 16.04 -0.64 -10.29
CA SER A 181 16.13 0.71 -10.86
C SER A 181 15.04 1.62 -10.29
N VAL A 182 13.80 1.13 -10.25
CA VAL A 182 12.67 1.86 -9.66
C VAL A 182 12.90 2.10 -8.16
N ALA A 183 13.38 1.09 -7.43
CA ALA A 183 13.69 1.20 -6.01
C ALA A 183 14.76 2.27 -5.74
N ARG A 184 15.82 2.32 -6.55
CA ARG A 184 16.88 3.33 -6.44
C ARG A 184 16.33 4.75 -6.66
N ILE A 185 15.46 4.96 -7.64
CA ILE A 185 14.83 6.28 -7.89
C ILE A 185 13.98 6.71 -6.68
N ILE A 186 13.23 5.78 -6.08
CA ILE A 186 12.41 6.05 -4.89
C ILE A 186 13.29 6.43 -3.70
N LEU A 187 14.36 5.67 -3.45
CA LEU A 187 15.27 5.93 -2.34
C LEU A 187 16.09 7.20 -2.55
N ASP A 188 16.37 7.55 -3.81
CA ASP A 188 17.04 8.79 -4.18
C ASP A 188 16.23 10.01 -3.70
N ASP A 189 14.94 10.07 -4.06
CA ASP A 189 14.02 11.10 -3.56
C ASP A 189 13.86 11.05 -2.03
N PHE A 190 13.70 9.85 -1.45
CA PHE A 190 13.64 9.69 0.01
C PHE A 190 14.86 10.29 0.72
N CYS A 191 16.08 9.99 0.24
CA CYS A 191 17.31 10.52 0.81
C CYS A 191 17.38 12.04 0.73
N ASP A 192 16.91 12.63 -0.37
CA ASP A 192 16.90 14.07 -0.56
C ASP A 192 15.90 14.76 0.39
N LYS A 193 14.68 14.24 0.49
CA LYS A 193 13.62 14.78 1.37
C LYS A 193 13.93 14.58 2.86
N MET A 194 14.66 13.52 3.19
CA MET A 194 15.04 13.19 4.57
C MET A 194 16.45 13.68 4.94
N HIS A 195 17.15 14.36 4.02
CA HIS A 195 18.49 14.91 4.20
C HIS A 195 19.54 13.88 4.67
N ILE A 196 19.59 12.73 4.00
CA ILE A 196 20.54 11.65 4.30
C ILE A 196 21.90 11.95 3.66
N SER A 197 22.92 12.25 4.47
CA SER A 197 24.23 12.73 3.98
C SER A 197 25.07 11.70 3.23
N LYS A 198 24.86 10.39 3.42
CA LYS A 198 25.60 9.30 2.75
C LYS A 198 24.68 8.52 1.82
N LYS A 199 24.05 9.24 0.89
CA LYS A 199 22.98 8.76 0.00
C LYS A 199 23.30 7.42 -0.68
N GLU A 200 24.37 7.33 -1.47
CA GLU A 200 24.73 6.09 -2.18
C GLU A 200 24.95 4.88 -1.25
N GLN A 201 25.66 5.08 -0.14
CA GLN A 201 25.87 4.01 0.84
C GLN A 201 24.56 3.56 1.51
N PHE A 202 23.66 4.51 1.76
CA PHE A 202 22.33 4.22 2.30
C PHE A 202 21.49 3.45 1.28
N ILE A 203 21.42 3.93 0.03
CA ILE A 203 20.65 3.30 -1.05
C ILE A 203 21.11 1.87 -1.29
N ASN A 204 22.42 1.66 -1.49
CA ASN A 204 22.99 0.33 -1.73
C ASN A 204 22.61 -0.64 -0.61
N LYS A 205 22.77 -0.21 0.65
CA LYS A 205 22.40 -1.05 1.79
C LYS A 205 20.92 -1.43 1.81
N ILE A 206 20.00 -0.50 1.50
CA ILE A 206 18.57 -0.79 1.50
C ILE A 206 18.19 -1.69 0.32
N VAL A 207 18.74 -1.45 -0.87
CA VAL A 207 18.54 -2.27 -2.07
C VAL A 207 19.03 -3.69 -1.84
N ASP A 208 20.27 -3.86 -1.36
CA ASP A 208 20.85 -5.15 -1.03
C ASP A 208 19.98 -5.90 -0.03
N ASP A 209 19.59 -5.24 1.07
CA ASP A 209 18.72 -5.82 2.10
C ASP A 209 17.35 -6.24 1.55
N PHE A 210 16.78 -5.51 0.58
CA PHE A 210 15.43 -5.71 0.05
C PHE A 210 15.37 -6.84 -1.00
N PHE A 211 16.35 -6.90 -1.91
CA PHE A 211 16.37 -7.86 -3.02
C PHE A 211 17.17 -9.14 -2.73
N ILE A 212 18.15 -9.13 -1.81
CA ILE A 212 18.93 -10.33 -1.49
C ILE A 212 18.19 -11.25 -0.51
N ASN A 213 17.41 -10.69 0.42
CA ASN A 213 16.62 -11.47 1.39
C ASN A 213 15.25 -11.93 0.85
N THR A 214 15.01 -11.80 -0.46
CA THR A 214 13.77 -12.23 -1.13
C THR A 214 13.98 -13.40 -2.11
N LEU A 215 15.20 -13.94 -2.20
CA LEU A 215 15.56 -15.21 -2.83
C LEU A 215 15.74 -16.31 -1.78
#